data_AF-A0A9P9GTP1-F1
#
_entry.id   AF-A0A9P9GTP1-F1
#
_cell.length_a   1.000
_cell.length_b   1.000
_cell.length_c   1.000
_cell.angle_alpha   90.00
_cell.angle_beta   90.00
_cell.angle_gamma   90.00
#
_symmetry.space_group_name_H-M   'P 1'
#
loop_
_entity.id
_entity.type
_entity.pdbx_description
1 polymer ?
#
loop_
_entity_poly.entity_id
_entity_poly.type
_entity_poly.pdbx_seq_one_letter_code
_entity_poly.pdbx_strand_id
1 'polypeptide(L)'
;MTKKAVEKAIRRFQEQNPGPSEERKIHILSEAYAQAMERIRAQKAGIRQLAERTLLWITCAKRPLNTSELQHALAVELEANEFDDKNFSAVDDMVSACAGLVIIDEESKIIRLVHYTMQDYFT
;
A
#
# COMPACT_ATOMS: atom_id res chain seq x y z
N MET A 1 -12.12 28.89 30.34
CA MET A 1 -11.76 29.03 28.91
C MET A 1 -13.03 29.00 28.07
N THR A 2 -13.16 29.83 27.04
CA THR A 2 -14.36 29.88 26.18
C THR A 2 -14.11 29.15 24.86
N LYS A 3 -15.13 28.50 24.30
CA LYS A 3 -15.07 27.79 23.01
C LYS A 3 -14.45 28.65 21.89
N LYS A 4 -14.80 29.94 21.87
CA LYS A 4 -14.28 30.95 20.94
C LYS A 4 -12.76 31.16 21.01
N ALA A 5 -12.17 31.04 22.20
CA ALA A 5 -10.73 31.20 22.39
C ALA A 5 -9.96 29.99 21.82
N VAL A 6 -10.52 28.79 21.95
CA VAL A 6 -9.95 27.55 21.41
C VAL A 6 -10.00 27.57 19.87
N GLU A 7 -11.14 27.92 19.28
CA GLU A 7 -11.29 28.03 17.82
C GLU A 7 -10.32 29.04 17.20
N LYS A 8 -10.14 30.20 17.85
CA LYS A 8 -9.20 31.24 17.41
C LYS A 8 -7.74 30.76 17.47
N ALA A 9 -7.40 29.96 18.48
CA ALA A 9 -6.06 29.39 18.62
C ALA A 9 -5.78 28.33 17.54
N ILE A 10 -6.73 27.43 17.27
CA ILE A 10 -6.62 26.41 16.22
C ILE A 10 -6.42 27.07 14.85
N ARG A 11 -7.23 28.09 14.54
CA ARG A 11 -7.15 28.79 13.26
C ARG A 11 -5.81 29.52 13.09
N ARG A 12 -5.31 30.19 14.13
CA ARG A 12 -3.97 30.80 14.11
C ARG A 12 -2.87 29.77 13.86
N PHE A 13 -2.98 28.60 14.48
CA PHE A 13 -1.99 27.54 14.30
C PHE A 13 -1.98 27.00 12.86
N GLN A 14 -3.17 26.82 12.26
CA GLN A 14 -3.31 26.40 10.86
C GLN A 14 -2.78 27.45 9.87
N GLU A 15 -2.99 28.75 10.14
CA GLU A 15 -2.48 29.85 9.31
C GLU A 15 -0.97 30.04 9.43
N GLN A 16 -0.38 29.75 10.61
CA GLN A 16 1.06 29.87 10.87
C GLN A 16 1.88 28.68 10.38
N ASN A 17 1.24 27.52 10.25
CA ASN A 17 1.89 26.29 9.84
C ASN A 17 1.08 25.65 8.70
N PRO A 18 1.02 26.31 7.53
CA PRO A 18 0.39 25.70 6.37
C PRO A 18 1.12 24.39 6.10
N GLY A 19 0.35 23.31 5.90
CA GLY A 19 0.91 22.01 5.57
C GLY A 19 1.83 22.09 4.34
N PRO A 20 2.64 21.05 4.08
CA PRO A 20 3.50 21.02 2.90
C PRO A 20 2.69 21.30 1.63
N SER A 21 3.27 22.01 0.65
CA SER A 21 2.65 22.17 -0.67
C SER A 21 2.40 20.79 -1.30
N GLU A 22 1.40 20.68 -2.18
CA GLU A 22 1.10 19.40 -2.86
C GLU A 22 2.33 18.82 -3.58
N GLU A 23 3.14 19.66 -4.23
CA GLU A 23 4.42 19.25 -4.84
C GLU A 23 5.39 18.65 -3.82
N ARG A 24 5.50 19.25 -2.63
CA ARG A 24 6.33 18.71 -1.53
C ARG A 24 5.76 17.39 -1.00
N LYS A 25 4.44 17.26 -0.90
CA LYS A 25 3.80 15.98 -0.50
C LYS A 25 4.09 14.88 -1.51
N ILE A 26 3.99 15.17 -2.81
CA ILE A 26 4.31 14.22 -3.90
C ILE A 26 5.77 13.79 -3.82
N HIS A 27 6.69 14.73 -3.61
CA HIS A 27 8.12 14.42 -3.51
C HIS A 27 8.43 13.51 -2.31
N ILE A 28 7.93 13.85 -1.12
CA ILE A 28 8.10 13.03 0.10
C ILE A 28 7.51 11.63 -0.09
N LEU A 29 6.34 11.54 -0.73
CA LEU A 29 5.69 10.26 -1.00
C LEU A 29 6.51 9.42 -1.99
N SER A 30 7.04 10.04 -3.04
CA SER A 30 7.91 9.38 -4.03
C SER A 30 9.18 8.83 -3.38
N GLU A 31 9.83 9.61 -2.50
CA GLU A 31 11.00 9.14 -1.75
C GLU A 31 10.67 7.96 -0.84
N ALA A 32 9.55 8.02 -0.11
CA ALA A 32 9.10 6.93 0.74
C ALA A 32 8.83 5.64 -0.06
N TYR A 33 8.22 5.76 -1.25
CA TYR A 33 8.01 4.63 -2.16
C TYR A 33 9.32 4.08 -2.69
N ALA A 34 10.25 4.93 -3.14
CA ALA A 34 11.55 4.50 -3.64
C ALA A 34 12.30 3.69 -2.58
N GLN A 35 12.34 4.18 -1.34
CA GLN A 35 12.96 3.47 -0.22
C GLN A 35 12.28 2.13 0.09
N ALA A 36 10.95 2.07 -0.01
CA ALA A 36 10.22 0.82 0.19
C ALA A 36 10.50 -0.19 -0.92
N MET A 37 10.56 0.25 -2.18
CA MET A 37 10.93 -0.59 -3.31
C MET A 37 12.37 -1.09 -3.21
N GLU A 38 13.30 -0.28 -2.71
CA GLU A 38 14.66 -0.73 -2.39
C GLU A 38 14.67 -1.82 -1.32
N ARG A 39 13.88 -1.66 -0.24
CA ARG A 39 13.73 -2.70 0.78
C ARG A 39 13.18 -3.99 0.21
N ILE A 40 12.19 -3.93 -0.68
CA ILE A 40 11.64 -5.11 -1.38
C ILE A 40 12.71 -5.79 -2.24
N ARG A 41 13.45 -5.01 -3.04
CA ARG A 41 14.49 -5.54 -3.94
C ARG A 41 15.64 -6.21 -3.20
N ALA A 42 15.93 -5.75 -1.98
CA ALA A 42 16.96 -6.32 -1.11
C ALA A 42 16.55 -7.62 -0.39
N GLN A 43 15.27 -8.02 -0.46
CA GLN A 43 14.80 -9.28 0.13
C GLN A 43 15.30 -10.51 -0.65
N LYS A 44 15.19 -11.69 -0.01
CA LYS A 44 15.44 -12.98 -0.67
C LYS A 44 14.50 -13.15 -1.87
N ALA A 45 14.95 -13.85 -2.92
CA ALA A 45 14.25 -13.96 -4.20
C ALA A 45 12.75 -14.33 -4.08
N GLY A 46 12.40 -15.32 -3.25
CA GLY A 46 10.99 -15.72 -3.07
C GLY A 46 10.13 -14.66 -2.39
N ILE A 47 10.66 -13.95 -1.39
CA ILE A 47 9.92 -12.88 -0.68
C ILE A 47 9.76 -11.66 -1.60
N ARG A 48 10.83 -11.31 -2.33
CA ARG A 48 10.79 -10.27 -3.37
C ARG A 48 9.74 -10.58 -4.43
N GLN A 49 9.72 -11.81 -4.94
CA GLN A 49 8.74 -12.24 -5.95
C GLN A 49 7.31 -12.17 -5.40
N LEU A 50 7.08 -12.58 -4.16
CA LEU A 50 5.78 -12.45 -3.50
C LEU A 50 5.33 -10.98 -3.42
N ALA A 51 6.23 -10.08 -3.00
CA ALA A 51 5.95 -8.64 -2.92
C ALA A 51 5.64 -8.05 -4.29
N GLU A 52 6.43 -8.35 -5.32
CA GLU A 52 6.25 -7.86 -6.69
C GLU A 52 4.92 -8.35 -7.29
N ARG A 53 4.58 -9.63 -7.12
CA ARG A 53 3.30 -10.18 -7.60
C ARG A 53 2.11 -9.58 -6.84
N THR A 54 2.25 -9.39 -5.53
CA THR A 54 1.21 -8.75 -4.71
C THR A 54 0.93 -7.33 -5.19
N LEU A 55 1.98 -6.53 -5.40
CA LEU A 55 1.85 -5.17 -5.91
C LEU A 55 1.22 -5.16 -7.31
N LEU A 56 1.65 -6.06 -8.21
CA LEU A 56 1.10 -6.16 -9.56
C LEU A 56 -0.41 -6.43 -9.57
N TRP A 57 -0.87 -7.39 -8.77
CA TRP A 57 -2.30 -7.70 -8.69
C TRP A 57 -3.12 -6.53 -8.13
N ILE A 58 -2.61 -5.82 -7.12
CA ILE A 58 -3.32 -4.69 -6.52
C ILE A 58 -3.39 -3.50 -7.49
N THR A 59 -2.32 -3.22 -8.23
CA THR A 59 -2.24 -2.05 -9.14
C THR A 59 -2.96 -2.29 -10.47
N CYS A 60 -2.95 -3.52 -10.97
CA CYS A 60 -3.58 -3.86 -12.26
C CYS A 60 -5.04 -4.34 -12.14
N ALA A 61 -5.55 -4.58 -10.93
CA ALA A 61 -6.93 -5.00 -10.76
C ALA A 61 -7.93 -3.88 -11.13
N LYS A 62 -9.01 -4.25 -11.82
CA LYS A 62 -10.08 -3.31 -12.22
C LYS A 62 -10.89 -2.76 -11.04
N ARG A 63 -10.84 -3.44 -9.90
CA ARG A 63 -11.53 -3.09 -8.66
C ARG A 63 -10.67 -3.51 -7.46
N PRO A 64 -10.91 -2.96 -6.27
CA PRO A 64 -10.27 -3.44 -5.06
C PRO A 64 -10.46 -4.96 -4.91
N LEU A 65 -9.37 -5.63 -4.53
CA LEU A 65 -9.35 -7.06 -4.24
C LEU A 65 -9.54 -7.28 -2.74
N ASN A 66 -10.29 -8.31 -2.38
CA ASN A 66 -10.22 -8.82 -1.01
C ASN A 66 -9.01 -9.76 -0.84
N THR A 67 -8.64 -10.03 0.41
CA THR A 67 -7.48 -10.89 0.73
C THR A 67 -7.56 -12.28 0.11
N SER A 68 -8.76 -12.87 0.07
CA SER A 68 -8.96 -14.20 -0.50
C SER A 68 -8.81 -14.18 -2.02
N GLU A 69 -9.34 -13.16 -2.70
CA GLU A 69 -9.18 -13.00 -4.15
C GLU A 69 -7.72 -12.89 -4.55
N LEU A 70 -6.95 -12.08 -3.80
CA LEU A 70 -5.52 -11.96 -4.04
C LEU A 70 -4.78 -13.27 -3.78
N GLN A 71 -5.11 -14.00 -2.71
CA GLN A 71 -4.54 -15.30 -2.42
C GLN A 71 -4.76 -16.29 -3.57
N HIS A 72 -5.97 -16.38 -4.11
CA HIS A 72 -6.24 -17.22 -5.29
C HIS A 72 -5.48 -16.72 -6.53
N ALA A 73 -5.37 -15.41 -6.72
CA ALA A 73 -4.65 -14.82 -7.84
C ALA A 73 -3.13 -15.06 -7.77
N LEU A 74 -2.56 -15.18 -6.56
CA LEU A 74 -1.16 -15.53 -6.33
C LEU A 74 -0.92 -17.05 -6.42
N ALA A 75 -1.90 -17.88 -6.10
CA ALA A 75 -1.83 -19.33 -6.28
C ALA A 75 -1.77 -19.74 -7.76
N VAL A 76 -2.28 -18.90 -8.67
CA VAL A 76 -2.11 -19.10 -10.11
C VAL A 76 -0.74 -18.58 -10.55
N GLU A 77 0.22 -19.48 -10.71
CA GLU A 77 1.47 -19.18 -11.42
C GLU A 77 1.18 -19.03 -12.92
N LEU A 78 1.55 -17.89 -13.51
CA LEU A 78 1.40 -17.65 -14.96
C LEU A 78 2.22 -18.64 -15.83
N GLU A 79 3.08 -19.45 -15.23
CA GLU A 79 3.96 -20.42 -15.91
C GLU A 79 3.81 -21.88 -15.42
N ALA A 80 3.04 -22.14 -14.36
CA ALA A 80 2.77 -23.50 -13.91
C ALA A 80 1.35 -23.90 -14.29
N ASN A 81 1.25 -25.01 -15.01
CA ASN A 81 0.00 -25.55 -15.55
C ASN A 81 -0.91 -26.17 -14.47
N GLU A 82 -0.64 -25.93 -13.19
CA GLU A 82 -1.32 -26.55 -12.06
C GLU A 82 -1.58 -25.53 -10.94
N PHE A 83 -2.83 -25.55 -10.47
CA PHE A 83 -3.28 -24.82 -9.29
C PHE A 83 -2.79 -25.59 -8.05
N ASP A 84 -1.84 -25.02 -7.29
CA ASP A 84 -1.36 -25.61 -6.04
C ASP A 84 -2.13 -25.06 -4.83
N ASP A 85 -3.12 -25.82 -4.38
CA ASP A 85 -3.92 -25.59 -3.17
C ASP A 85 -3.08 -25.49 -1.87
N LYS A 86 -1.78 -25.78 -1.92
CA LYS A 86 -0.86 -25.68 -0.77
C LYS A 86 0.00 -24.42 -0.77
N ASN A 87 -0.06 -23.59 -1.81
CA ASN A 87 0.77 -22.39 -1.95
C ASN A 87 0.04 -21.09 -1.57
N PHE A 88 -0.89 -21.18 -0.62
CA PHE A 88 -1.49 -19.99 -0.03
C PHE A 88 -0.46 -19.28 0.85
N SER A 89 0.13 -18.21 0.33
CA SER A 89 0.89 -17.28 1.16
C SER A 89 -0.04 -16.75 2.26
N ALA A 90 0.42 -16.78 3.50
CA ALA A 90 -0.37 -16.22 4.59
C ALA A 90 -0.60 -14.74 4.30
N VAL A 91 -1.75 -14.23 4.69
CA VAL A 91 -2.13 -12.85 4.45
C VAL A 91 -1.11 -11.87 5.04
N ASP A 92 -0.56 -12.22 6.21
CA ASP A 92 0.51 -11.46 6.86
C ASP A 92 1.83 -11.50 6.10
N ASP A 93 2.15 -12.61 5.41
CA ASP A 93 3.36 -12.73 4.60
C ASP A 93 3.30 -11.81 3.38
N MET A 94 2.12 -11.67 2.76
CA MET A 94 1.91 -10.74 1.64
C MET A 94 2.15 -9.29 2.06
N VAL A 95 1.57 -8.88 3.20
CA VAL A 95 1.71 -7.52 3.74
C VAL A 95 3.14 -7.25 4.17
N SER A 96 3.76 -8.20 4.88
CA SER A 96 5.13 -8.11 5.37
C SER A 96 6.15 -8.03 4.23
N ALA A 97 5.96 -8.85 3.19
CA ALA A 97 6.81 -8.83 2.00
C ALA A 97 6.80 -7.46 1.31
N CYS A 98 5.65 -6.78 1.27
CA CYS A 98 5.51 -5.46 0.66
C CYS A 98 6.11 -4.29 1.46
N ALA A 99 6.86 -4.54 2.54
CA ALA A 99 7.65 -3.53 3.25
C ALA A 99 6.89 -2.24 3.65
N GLY A 100 5.61 -2.40 4.00
CA GLY A 100 4.72 -1.31 4.40
C GLY A 100 4.07 -0.55 3.24
N LEU A 101 4.11 -1.08 2.02
CA LEU A 101 3.39 -0.50 0.88
C LEU A 101 1.92 -0.92 0.81
N VAL A 102 1.58 -2.04 1.43
CA VAL A 102 0.25 -2.65 1.40
C VAL A 102 -0.30 -2.72 2.81
N ILE A 103 -1.60 -2.50 2.94
CA ILE A 103 -2.38 -2.69 4.17
C ILE A 103 -3.68 -3.41 3.86
N ILE A 104 -4.26 -3.98 4.92
CA ILE A 104 -5.55 -4.62 4.87
C ILE A 104 -6.51 -3.80 5.70
N ASP A 105 -7.64 -3.49 5.12
CA ASP A 105 -8.79 -2.97 5.85
C ASP A 105 -9.46 -4.13 6.58
N GLU A 106 -9.39 -4.13 7.92
CA GLU A 106 -9.86 -5.25 8.72
C GLU A 106 -11.38 -5.48 8.65
N GLU A 107 -12.15 -4.43 8.40
CA GLU A 107 -13.62 -4.47 8.33
C GLU A 107 -14.07 -5.02 6.97
N SER A 108 -13.52 -4.49 5.88
CA SER A 108 -13.90 -4.87 4.51
C SER A 108 -13.08 -6.02 3.91
N LYS A 109 -11.99 -6.43 4.58
CA LYS A 109 -11.00 -7.41 4.09
C LYS A 109 -10.38 -7.03 2.75
N ILE A 110 -10.39 -5.74 2.41
CA ILE A 110 -9.79 -5.21 1.19
C ILE A 110 -8.29 -5.07 1.41
N ILE A 111 -7.50 -5.62 0.50
CA ILE A 111 -6.07 -5.40 0.44
C ILE A 111 -5.77 -4.25 -0.53
N ARG A 112 -5.05 -3.24 -0.07
CA ARG A 112 -4.79 -2.01 -0.83
C ARG A 112 -3.46 -1.39 -0.47
N LEU A 113 -3.04 -0.42 -1.27
CA LEU A 113 -1.86 0.36 -0.98
C LEU A 113 -2.11 1.34 0.19
N VAL A 114 -1.06 1.61 0.99
CA VAL A 114 -1.15 2.48 2.18
C VAL A 114 -1.68 3.86 1.84
N HIS A 115 -1.23 4.44 0.72
CA HIS A 115 -1.75 5.70 0.23
C HIS A 115 -2.76 5.47 -0.91
N TYR A 116 -4.01 5.88 -0.68
CA TYR A 116 -5.09 5.79 -1.67
C TYR A 116 -4.85 6.63 -2.93
N THR A 117 -3.92 7.58 -2.89
CA THR A 117 -3.60 8.48 -4.00
C THR A 117 -2.64 7.87 -5.03
N MET A 118 -2.45 6.54 -5.01
CA MET A 118 -1.58 5.84 -5.96
C MET A 118 -2.22 5.60 -7.34
N GLN A 119 -3.32 6.29 -7.70
CA GLN A 119 -3.81 6.32 -9.09
C GLN A 119 -2.94 7.21 -9.99
N ASP A 120 -2.25 8.22 -9.45
CA ASP A 120 -1.47 9.18 -10.24
C ASP A 120 0.03 8.83 -10.40
N TYR A 121 0.51 7.72 -9.84
CA TYR A 121 1.92 7.30 -9.97
C TYR A 121 2.15 6.30 -11.11
N PHE A 122 1.13 5.54 -11.49
CA PHE A 122 1.18 4.54 -12.55
C PHE A 122 0.45 4.97 -13.83
N THR A 123 -0.04 6.21 -13.89
CA THR A 123 -0.62 6.84 -15.08
C THR A 123 0.32 7.92 -15.59
#